data_AF-A0A1H5TAW5-F1
#
_entry.id   AF-A0A1H5TAW5-F1
#
_cell.length_a   1.000
_cell.length_b   1.000
_cell.length_c   1.000
_cell.angle_alpha   90.00
_cell.angle_beta   90.00
_cell.angle_gamma   90.00
#
_symmetry.space_group_name_H-M   'P 1'
#
loop_
_entity.id
_entity.type
_entity.pdbx_description
1 polymer ?
#
loop_
_entity_poly.entity_id
_entity_poly.type
_entity_poly.pdbx_seq_one_letter_code
_entity_poly.pdbx_strand_id
1 'polypeptide(L)'
;MSFYAIDSYDRRNDHSWYKTAATSAVTASALNKPFAVELTSTTSMAPSAGDGKVLGMSAIAVGPNASQTMIARYSENSTEQNPIITVSLGDYGSYNISVKDVDPKEATQIEMFALCSYMDDKNITCPGSFGSYNRLKSYIQTAIDMDELPDINNHLNSTKKINWLNWLDVAMKNQVTDQYSYQERSEQIKLRSYFEKQHQDIELRKKLGIFILQG
;
A
#
# COMPACT_ATOMS: atom_id res chain seq x y z
N MET A 1 -8.78 -20.75 58.93
CA MET A 1 -8.25 -21.38 57.69
C MET A 1 -9.34 -21.28 56.64
N SER A 2 -9.20 -20.31 55.73
CA SER A 2 -10.22 -20.00 54.72
C SER A 2 -9.89 -20.75 53.43
N PHE A 3 -10.85 -21.53 52.94
CA PHE A 3 -10.81 -22.19 51.65
C PHE A 3 -11.07 -21.16 50.54
N TYR A 4 -10.20 -21.08 49.54
CA TYR A 4 -10.46 -20.34 48.32
C TYR A 4 -11.26 -21.22 47.36
N ALA A 5 -12.47 -20.78 47.03
CA ALA A 5 -13.24 -21.30 45.90
C ALA A 5 -12.64 -20.74 44.60
N ILE A 6 -12.37 -21.65 43.65
CA ILE A 6 -11.97 -21.31 42.29
C ILE A 6 -13.26 -20.97 41.54
N ASP A 7 -13.48 -19.69 41.28
CA ASP A 7 -14.60 -19.25 40.46
C ASP A 7 -14.19 -19.25 38.99
N SER A 8 -15.00 -19.91 38.17
CA SER A 8 -14.78 -20.18 36.76
C SER A 8 -14.91 -18.89 35.93
N TYR A 9 -13.84 -18.50 35.24
CA TYR A 9 -13.86 -17.35 34.33
C TYR A 9 -14.66 -17.68 33.06
N ASP A 10 -15.86 -17.14 32.97
CA ASP A 10 -16.77 -17.21 31.82
C ASP A 10 -16.23 -16.34 30.66
N ARG A 11 -15.69 -16.98 29.61
CA ARG A 11 -15.32 -16.29 28.36
C ARG A 11 -16.56 -16.15 27.47
N ARG A 12 -17.33 -15.09 27.69
CA ARG A 12 -18.35 -14.63 26.74
C ARG A 12 -18.04 -13.21 26.28
N ASN A 13 -17.51 -13.14 25.04
CA ASN A 13 -17.64 -12.05 24.06
C ASN A 13 -17.91 -10.63 24.60
N ASP A 14 -16.87 -9.97 25.08
CA ASP A 14 -16.84 -8.51 25.13
C ASP A 14 -15.81 -7.97 24.13
N HIS A 15 -16.25 -7.77 22.89
CA HIS A 15 -15.57 -6.91 21.93
C HIS A 15 -16.24 -5.53 21.95
N SER A 16 -15.93 -4.72 22.98
CA SER A 16 -16.48 -3.37 23.19
C SER A 16 -15.65 -2.24 22.56
N TRP A 17 -14.60 -2.49 21.77
CA TRP A 17 -13.74 -1.38 21.31
C TRP A 17 -14.27 -0.61 20.07
N TYR A 18 -15.42 -0.97 19.50
CA TYR A 18 -15.97 -0.31 18.30
C TYR A 18 -17.27 0.51 18.52
N LYS A 19 -17.77 0.67 19.76
CA LYS A 19 -19.07 1.31 20.01
C LYS A 19 -19.05 2.76 20.49
N THR A 20 -17.96 3.51 20.33
CA THR A 20 -17.96 4.95 20.66
C THR A 20 -17.10 5.77 19.69
N ALA A 21 -17.37 5.63 18.38
CA ALA A 21 -16.77 6.49 17.35
C ALA A 21 -17.81 7.10 16.39
N ALA A 22 -19.08 7.13 16.79
CA ALA A 22 -20.08 7.94 16.15
C ALA A 22 -20.54 8.98 17.17
N THR A 23 -20.54 10.26 16.78
CA THR A 23 -20.96 11.43 17.57
C THR A 23 -19.89 12.02 18.52
N SER A 24 -18.86 12.66 17.95
CA SER A 24 -18.43 14.01 18.38
C SER A 24 -17.41 14.58 17.40
N ALA A 25 -17.75 15.77 16.91
CA ALA A 25 -17.06 16.63 15.97
C ALA A 25 -15.52 16.64 16.06
N VAL A 26 -14.90 16.59 14.88
CA VAL A 26 -13.93 17.59 14.39
C VAL A 26 -13.58 18.65 15.43
N THR A 27 -12.52 18.43 16.21
CA THR A 27 -11.48 19.41 16.62
C THR A 27 -10.60 18.82 17.74
N ALA A 28 -9.28 19.03 17.62
CA ALA A 28 -8.28 18.96 18.70
C ALA A 28 -7.54 17.65 19.09
N SER A 29 -7.54 16.58 18.28
CA SER A 29 -6.49 15.52 18.38
C SER A 29 -5.70 15.26 17.08
N ALA A 30 -6.11 15.88 15.97
CA ALA A 30 -5.49 15.74 14.66
C ALA A 30 -4.21 16.58 14.47
N LEU A 31 -3.71 17.27 15.50
CA LEU A 31 -2.69 18.32 15.37
C LEU A 31 -1.25 17.88 15.69
N ASN A 32 -0.95 16.58 15.81
CA ASN A 32 0.46 16.15 15.86
C ASN A 32 0.72 14.69 15.46
N LYS A 33 0.02 14.16 14.44
CA LYS A 33 0.46 12.89 13.83
C LYS A 33 1.57 13.22 12.83
N PRO A 34 2.82 12.72 13.01
CA PRO A 34 3.95 13.03 12.13
C PRO A 34 3.81 12.44 10.71
N PHE A 35 2.73 11.68 10.47
CA PHE A 35 2.43 11.05 9.19
C PHE A 35 1.00 11.41 8.77
N ALA A 36 0.87 11.97 7.57
CA ALA A 36 -0.40 12.29 6.93
C ALA A 36 -0.32 11.92 5.45
N VAL A 37 -1.34 11.25 4.95
CA VAL A 37 -1.43 10.90 3.53
C VAL A 37 -1.96 12.11 2.77
N GLU A 38 -1.24 12.51 1.72
CA GLU A 38 -1.70 13.56 0.81
C GLU A 38 -2.87 13.05 -0.04
N LEU A 39 -3.95 13.83 -0.09
CA LEU A 39 -5.11 13.54 -0.93
C LEU A 39 -4.88 14.10 -2.33
N THR A 40 -5.24 13.32 -3.34
CA THR A 40 -4.97 13.60 -4.76
C THR A 40 -6.14 13.11 -5.62
N SER A 41 -6.04 13.24 -6.95
CA SER A 41 -7.01 12.60 -7.86
C SER A 41 -6.99 11.07 -7.79
N THR A 42 -5.87 10.49 -7.37
CA THR A 42 -5.67 9.04 -7.21
C THR A 42 -6.03 8.54 -5.83
N THR A 43 -5.96 9.40 -4.80
CA THR A 43 -6.09 9.03 -3.38
C THR A 43 -7.13 9.89 -2.68
N SER A 44 -8.15 9.26 -2.12
CA SER A 44 -9.21 9.91 -1.33
C SER A 44 -9.38 9.22 0.01
N MET A 45 -9.98 9.91 0.99
CA MET A 45 -10.30 9.30 2.28
C MET A 45 -11.46 8.31 2.13
N ALA A 46 -11.32 7.12 2.72
CA ALA A 46 -12.33 6.08 2.70
C ALA A 46 -13.24 6.17 3.94
N PRO A 47 -14.56 5.91 3.81
CA PRO A 47 -15.48 5.95 4.95
C PRO A 47 -15.32 4.74 5.90
N SER A 48 -14.68 3.67 5.45
CA SER A 48 -14.40 2.45 6.22
C SER A 48 -13.06 1.83 5.78
N ALA A 49 -12.60 0.80 6.49
CA ALA A 49 -11.37 0.06 6.15
C ALA A 49 -11.51 -0.90 4.95
N GLY A 50 -12.65 -0.84 4.24
CA GLY A 50 -13.09 -1.84 3.28
C GLY A 50 -13.57 -3.11 3.97
N ASP A 51 -14.47 -3.83 3.33
CA ASP A 51 -14.93 -5.14 3.76
C ASP A 51 -14.37 -6.25 2.85
N GLY A 52 -14.57 -7.51 3.24
CA GLY A 52 -14.21 -8.66 2.42
C GLY A 52 -12.72 -9.09 2.46
N LYS A 53 -12.31 -9.73 1.35
CA LYS A 53 -11.03 -10.45 1.21
C LYS A 53 -9.84 -9.49 1.34
N VAL A 54 -8.87 -9.86 2.19
CA VAL A 54 -7.56 -9.19 2.23
C VAL A 54 -6.78 -9.54 0.96
N LEU A 55 -6.37 -8.50 0.22
CA LEU A 55 -5.59 -8.63 -1.01
C LEU A 55 -4.07 -8.63 -0.72
N GLY A 56 -3.66 -7.87 0.28
CA GLY A 56 -2.25 -7.72 0.63
C GLY A 56 -2.05 -7.10 2.00
N MET A 57 -0.88 -7.38 2.58
CA MET A 57 -0.43 -6.80 3.84
C MET A 57 1.04 -6.36 3.71
N SER A 58 1.36 -5.18 4.25
CA SER A 58 2.73 -4.70 4.36
C SER A 58 2.84 -3.72 5.54
N ALA A 59 3.99 -3.07 5.70
CA ALA A 59 4.21 -2.04 6.69
C ALA A 59 4.79 -0.79 6.05
N ILE A 60 4.38 0.36 6.59
CA ILE A 60 4.89 1.69 6.21
C ILE A 60 5.41 2.40 7.47
N ALA A 61 6.48 3.15 7.34
CA ALA A 61 7.00 3.95 8.44
C ALA A 61 6.14 5.20 8.64
N VAL A 62 5.71 5.43 9.88
CA VAL A 62 4.86 6.57 10.26
C VAL A 62 5.55 7.50 11.26
N GLY A 63 6.76 7.15 11.69
CA GLY A 63 7.62 7.97 12.53
C GLY A 63 9.03 7.37 12.64
N PRO A 64 9.97 8.05 13.32
CA PRO A 64 11.37 7.63 13.39
C PRO A 64 11.59 6.18 13.85
N ASN A 65 10.74 5.69 14.76
CA ASN A 65 10.77 4.33 15.29
C ASN A 65 9.37 3.70 15.32
N ALA A 66 8.49 4.13 14.41
CA ALA A 66 7.11 3.69 14.36
C ALA A 66 6.73 3.26 12.96
N SER A 67 6.11 2.09 12.85
CA SER A 67 5.53 1.58 11.62
C SER A 67 4.07 1.21 11.83
N GLN A 68 3.32 1.26 10.75
CA GLN A 68 1.91 0.91 10.72
C GLN A 68 1.69 -0.17 9.68
N THR A 69 0.89 -1.18 10.02
CA THR A 69 0.45 -2.20 9.06
C THR A 69 -0.49 -1.56 8.04
N MET A 70 -0.20 -1.79 6.77
CA MET A 70 -1.07 -1.51 5.64
C MET A 70 -1.85 -2.77 5.28
N ILE A 71 -3.17 -2.65 5.12
CA ILE A 71 -4.03 -3.75 4.68
C ILE A 71 -4.82 -3.29 3.46
N ALA A 72 -4.70 -4.01 2.35
CA ALA A 72 -5.42 -3.72 1.11
C ALA A 72 -6.67 -4.59 0.96
N ARG A 73 -7.80 -3.96 0.61
CA ARG A 73 -9.07 -4.60 0.24
C ARG A 73 -9.67 -3.89 -0.96
N TYR A 74 -10.60 -4.53 -1.67
CA TYR A 74 -11.43 -3.80 -2.62
C TYR A 74 -12.34 -2.83 -1.87
N SER A 75 -12.51 -1.63 -2.44
CA SER A 75 -13.54 -0.70 -1.97
C SER A 75 -14.93 -1.21 -2.35
N GLU A 76 -15.95 -0.90 -1.56
CA GLU A 76 -17.37 -1.15 -1.91
C GLU A 76 -17.77 -0.50 -3.25
N ASN A 77 -17.10 0.60 -3.61
CA ASN A 77 -17.32 1.33 -4.87
C ASN A 77 -16.41 0.87 -6.01
N SER A 78 -15.63 -0.20 -5.81
CA SER A 78 -14.72 -0.73 -6.83
C SER A 78 -15.50 -1.44 -7.92
N THR A 79 -15.17 -1.15 -9.18
CA THR A 79 -15.71 -1.86 -10.35
C THR A 79 -14.59 -2.40 -11.23
N GLU A 80 -14.90 -3.23 -12.22
CA GLU A 80 -13.87 -3.71 -13.16
C GLU A 80 -13.28 -2.58 -14.01
N GLN A 81 -14.10 -1.60 -14.41
CA GLN A 81 -13.68 -0.44 -15.21
C GLN A 81 -13.00 0.63 -14.35
N ASN A 82 -13.29 0.64 -13.06
CA ASN A 82 -12.71 1.55 -12.08
C ASN A 82 -12.32 0.79 -10.82
N PRO A 83 -11.22 0.02 -10.85
CA PRO A 83 -10.76 -0.70 -9.68
C PRO A 83 -10.28 0.29 -8.63
N ILE A 84 -10.86 0.19 -7.43
CA ILE A 84 -10.48 1.00 -6.28
C ILE A 84 -10.07 0.07 -5.15
N ILE A 85 -8.86 0.28 -4.64
CA ILE A 85 -8.34 -0.45 -3.48
C ILE A 85 -8.40 0.46 -2.26
N THR A 86 -9.03 0.00 -1.20
CA THR A 86 -8.97 0.64 0.11
C THR A 86 -7.74 0.14 0.86
N VAL A 87 -6.85 1.05 1.23
CA VAL A 87 -5.70 0.77 2.11
C VAL A 87 -5.99 1.32 3.50
N SER A 88 -6.09 0.42 4.48
CA SER A 88 -6.25 0.78 5.88
C SER A 88 -4.89 0.88 6.58
N LEU A 89 -4.70 1.96 7.34
CA LEU A 89 -3.52 2.26 8.16
C LEU A 89 -3.88 2.32 9.65
N GLY A 90 -4.86 1.53 10.10
CA GLY A 90 -5.31 1.54 11.50
C GLY A 90 -5.75 2.93 11.95
N ASP A 91 -5.10 3.45 13.00
CA ASP A 91 -5.42 4.75 13.58
C ASP A 91 -5.13 5.94 12.65
N TYR A 92 -4.38 5.74 11.57
CA TYR A 92 -4.11 6.77 10.56
C TYR A 92 -5.21 6.85 9.49
N GLY A 93 -6.27 6.07 9.63
CA GLY A 93 -7.42 6.08 8.74
C GLY A 93 -7.28 5.11 7.57
N SER A 94 -8.21 5.22 6.64
CA SER A 94 -8.30 4.37 5.45
C SER A 94 -8.44 5.24 4.22
N TYR A 95 -7.84 4.80 3.11
CA TYR A 95 -7.73 5.60 1.89
C TYR A 95 -8.16 4.77 0.69
N ASN A 96 -8.99 5.34 -0.18
CA ASN A 96 -9.38 4.77 -1.46
C ASN A 96 -8.37 5.21 -2.53
N ILE A 97 -7.74 4.24 -3.18
CA ILE A 97 -6.78 4.44 -4.26
C ILE A 97 -7.38 3.94 -5.57
N SER A 98 -7.53 4.83 -6.56
CA SER A 98 -7.91 4.47 -7.94
C SER A 98 -6.69 3.86 -8.64
N VAL A 99 -6.54 2.52 -8.60
CA VAL A 99 -5.31 1.87 -9.06
C VAL A 99 -5.06 2.02 -10.55
N LYS A 100 -6.12 2.21 -11.35
CA LYS A 100 -5.99 2.52 -12.78
C LYS A 100 -5.26 3.85 -13.03
N ASP A 101 -5.27 4.77 -12.07
CA ASP A 101 -4.71 6.12 -12.22
C ASP A 101 -3.38 6.29 -11.46
N VAL A 102 -2.91 5.24 -10.77
CA VAL A 102 -1.59 5.23 -10.13
C VAL A 102 -0.50 5.16 -11.20
N ASP A 103 0.33 6.20 -11.27
CA ASP A 103 1.50 6.26 -12.14
C ASP A 103 2.75 5.76 -11.40
N PRO A 104 3.35 4.62 -11.79
CA PRO A 104 4.56 4.09 -11.15
C PRO A 104 5.78 5.02 -11.21
N LYS A 105 5.79 6.04 -12.08
CA LYS A 105 6.86 7.06 -12.09
C LYS A 105 6.64 8.19 -11.07
N GLU A 106 5.43 8.31 -10.54
CA GLU A 106 4.97 9.40 -9.68
C GLU A 106 3.97 8.85 -8.64
N ALA A 107 4.39 7.86 -7.84
CA ALA A 107 3.54 7.20 -6.84
C ALA A 107 4.17 7.19 -5.44
N THR A 108 3.33 7.34 -4.42
CA THR A 108 3.68 7.12 -3.02
C THR A 108 3.75 5.63 -2.70
N GLN A 109 4.27 5.29 -1.52
CA GLN A 109 4.30 3.90 -1.04
C GLN A 109 2.92 3.27 -0.94
N ILE A 110 1.90 4.04 -0.55
CA ILE A 110 0.53 3.57 -0.33
C ILE A 110 -0.17 3.30 -1.66
N GLU A 111 0.00 4.20 -2.63
CA GLU A 111 -0.51 4.02 -3.99
C GLU A 111 0.16 2.83 -4.68
N MET A 112 1.47 2.69 -4.51
CA MET A 112 2.22 1.56 -5.09
C MET A 112 1.83 0.23 -4.43
N PHE A 113 1.62 0.22 -3.12
CA PHE A 113 1.12 -0.94 -2.39
C PHE A 113 -0.27 -1.35 -2.88
N ALA A 114 -1.17 -0.40 -3.09
CA ALA A 114 -2.50 -0.64 -3.66
C ALA A 114 -2.42 -1.23 -5.08
N LEU A 115 -1.60 -0.64 -5.95
CA LEU A 115 -1.40 -1.12 -7.32
C LEU A 115 -0.87 -2.56 -7.35
N CYS A 116 0.19 -2.85 -6.59
CA CYS A 116 0.74 -4.20 -6.52
C CYS A 116 -0.26 -5.22 -5.94
N SER A 117 -1.01 -4.85 -4.90
CA SER A 117 -2.04 -5.73 -4.32
C SER A 117 -3.15 -6.07 -5.33
N TYR A 118 -3.53 -5.10 -6.17
CA TYR A 118 -4.46 -5.33 -7.28
C TYR A 118 -3.85 -6.26 -8.35
N MET A 119 -2.60 -6.04 -8.74
CA MET A 119 -1.90 -6.88 -9.73
C MET A 119 -1.82 -8.34 -9.28
N ASP A 120 -1.55 -8.56 -7.99
CA ASP A 120 -1.48 -9.89 -7.38
C ASP A 120 -2.83 -10.62 -7.44
N ASP A 121 -3.93 -9.95 -7.10
CA ASP A 121 -5.27 -10.54 -7.19
C ASP A 121 -5.67 -10.86 -8.64
N LYS A 122 -5.23 -10.04 -9.61
CA LYS A 122 -5.43 -10.28 -11.04
C LYS A 122 -4.47 -11.29 -11.66
N ASN A 123 -3.58 -11.89 -10.88
CA ASN A 123 -2.55 -12.83 -11.34
C ASN A 123 -1.67 -12.26 -12.47
N ILE A 124 -1.48 -10.94 -12.48
CA ILE A 124 -0.59 -10.25 -13.43
C ILE A 124 0.87 -10.51 -13.06
N THR A 125 1.14 -10.57 -11.77
CA THR A 125 2.42 -10.87 -11.14
C THR A 125 2.42 -12.21 -10.43
N CYS A 126 3.61 -12.73 -10.11
CA CYS A 126 3.74 -13.85 -9.18
C CYS A 126 4.06 -13.31 -7.77
N PRO A 127 3.04 -13.08 -6.91
CA PRO A 127 3.23 -12.47 -5.59
C PRO A 127 4.20 -13.21 -4.68
N GLY A 128 4.39 -14.52 -4.88
CA GLY A 128 4.97 -15.40 -3.87
C GLY A 128 4.16 -15.35 -2.56
N SER A 129 4.80 -15.68 -1.44
CA SER A 129 4.13 -15.71 -0.13
C SER A 129 3.85 -14.33 0.48
N PHE A 130 4.55 -13.29 0.04
CA PHE A 130 4.52 -11.97 0.67
C PHE A 130 3.95 -10.86 -0.21
N GLY A 131 3.56 -11.14 -1.46
CA GLY A 131 3.01 -10.13 -2.36
C GLY A 131 4.06 -9.33 -3.12
N SER A 132 3.67 -8.82 -4.28
CA SER A 132 4.56 -8.13 -5.21
C SER A 132 5.13 -6.82 -4.66
N TYR A 133 4.38 -6.12 -3.81
CA TYR A 133 4.90 -4.91 -3.18
C TYR A 133 6.09 -5.20 -2.25
N ASN A 134 5.98 -6.25 -1.43
CA ASN A 134 7.07 -6.62 -0.52
C ASN A 134 8.29 -7.14 -1.31
N ARG A 135 8.07 -7.88 -2.41
CA ARG A 135 9.17 -8.26 -3.32
C ARG A 135 9.83 -7.04 -3.97
N LEU A 136 9.03 -6.07 -4.45
CA LEU A 136 9.54 -4.81 -4.98
C LEU A 136 10.42 -4.09 -3.95
N LYS A 137 9.97 -3.98 -2.70
CA LYS A 137 10.79 -3.44 -1.59
C LYS A 137 12.09 -4.22 -1.42
N SER A 138 12.04 -5.54 -1.43
CA SER A 138 13.25 -6.38 -1.32
C SER A 138 14.22 -6.16 -2.48
N TYR A 139 13.73 -6.01 -3.72
CA TYR A 139 14.58 -5.75 -4.87
C TYR A 139 15.33 -4.43 -4.74
N ILE A 140 14.63 -3.35 -4.37
CA ILE A 140 15.26 -2.03 -4.23
C ILE A 140 16.14 -1.92 -2.98
N GLN A 141 15.98 -2.79 -1.98
CA GLN A 141 16.76 -2.77 -0.75
C GLN A 141 18.26 -2.91 -1.04
N THR A 142 18.66 -3.77 -1.99
CA THR A 142 20.08 -3.90 -2.36
C THR A 142 20.68 -2.57 -2.84
N ALA A 143 19.94 -1.79 -3.62
CA ALA A 143 20.41 -0.48 -4.07
C ALA A 143 20.41 0.57 -2.94
N ILE A 144 19.50 0.45 -1.97
CA ILE A 144 19.51 1.26 -0.74
C ILE A 144 20.74 0.93 0.11
N ASP A 145 21.06 -0.35 0.28
CA ASP A 145 22.22 -0.80 1.07
C ASP A 145 23.55 -0.37 0.44
N MET A 146 23.55 -0.10 -0.87
CA MET A 146 24.68 0.46 -1.63
C MET A 146 24.68 2.00 -1.69
N ASP A 147 23.77 2.68 -0.98
CA ASP A 147 23.60 4.14 -0.95
C ASP A 147 23.28 4.77 -2.33
N GLU A 148 22.70 3.99 -3.26
CA GLU A 148 22.28 4.46 -4.58
C GLU A 148 20.83 4.96 -4.60
N LEU A 149 20.02 4.56 -3.61
CA LEU A 149 18.63 4.98 -3.45
C LEU A 149 18.35 5.44 -2.01
N PRO A 150 17.46 6.42 -1.80
CA PRO A 150 17.01 6.79 -0.46
C PRO A 150 16.35 5.63 0.29
N ASP A 151 16.58 5.54 1.60
CA ASP A 151 15.93 4.52 2.45
C ASP A 151 14.41 4.67 2.44
N ILE A 152 13.74 3.66 1.88
CA ILE A 152 12.29 3.61 1.77
C ILE A 152 11.59 3.39 3.11
N ASN A 153 12.28 2.79 4.08
CA ASN A 153 11.74 2.54 5.42
C ASN A 153 11.94 3.75 6.35
N ASN A 154 12.59 4.81 5.87
CA ASN A 154 12.58 6.08 6.57
C ASN A 154 11.20 6.75 6.45
N HIS A 155 10.59 7.05 7.60
CA HIS A 155 9.30 7.76 7.67
C HIS A 155 9.26 9.06 6.86
N LEU A 156 10.38 9.77 6.71
CA LEU A 156 10.46 10.98 5.88
C LEU A 156 10.22 10.74 4.38
N ASN A 157 10.32 9.49 3.93
CA ASN A 157 10.11 9.07 2.54
C ASN A 157 8.79 8.32 2.35
N SER A 158 8.00 8.13 3.42
CA SER A 158 6.80 7.29 3.37
C SER A 158 5.64 7.91 2.59
N THR A 159 5.58 9.24 2.52
CA THR A 159 4.54 9.99 1.78
C THR A 159 5.05 10.60 0.48
N LYS A 160 6.35 10.48 0.19
CA LYS A 160 6.93 11.08 -1.03
C LYS A 160 6.53 10.30 -2.27
N LYS A 161 6.34 11.04 -3.36
CA LYS A 161 6.23 10.48 -4.71
C LYS A 161 7.60 9.96 -5.15
N ILE A 162 7.61 8.73 -5.65
CA ILE A 162 8.82 8.00 -6.05
C ILE A 162 8.64 7.56 -7.50
N ASN A 163 9.73 7.63 -8.26
CA ASN A 163 9.83 6.98 -9.56
C ASN A 163 10.26 5.53 -9.37
N TRP A 164 9.27 4.66 -9.14
CA TRP A 164 9.48 3.24 -8.86
C TRP A 164 10.08 2.48 -10.03
N LEU A 165 9.79 2.92 -11.26
CA LEU A 165 10.39 2.35 -12.45
C LEU A 165 11.92 2.59 -12.45
N ASN A 166 12.35 3.82 -12.19
CA ASN A 166 13.76 4.14 -12.09
C ASN A 166 14.43 3.42 -10.91
N TRP A 167 13.78 3.34 -9.76
CA TRP A 167 14.32 2.62 -8.60
C TRP A 167 14.49 1.12 -8.88
N LEU A 168 13.52 0.50 -9.55
CA LEU A 168 13.61 -0.88 -10.00
C LEU A 168 14.75 -1.05 -11.03
N ASP A 169 14.95 -0.10 -11.94
CA ASP A 169 16.06 -0.14 -12.91
C ASP A 169 17.44 -0.08 -12.24
N VAL A 170 17.60 0.78 -11.22
CA VAL A 170 18.82 0.83 -10.40
C VAL A 170 19.06 -0.50 -9.69
N ALA A 171 18.04 -1.04 -9.02
CA ALA A 171 18.12 -2.33 -8.34
C ALA A 171 18.50 -3.47 -9.30
N MET A 172 17.91 -3.48 -10.48
CA MET A 172 18.16 -4.46 -11.54
C MET A 172 19.58 -4.39 -12.10
N LYS A 173 20.26 -3.24 -12.05
CA LYS A 173 21.64 -3.08 -12.52
C LYS A 173 22.66 -3.75 -11.59
N ASN A 174 22.39 -3.73 -10.29
CA ASN A 174 23.36 -4.14 -9.26
C ASN A 174 23.30 -5.64 -8.94
N GLN A 175 22.34 -6.38 -9.50
CA GLN A 175 22.22 -7.82 -9.28
C GLN A 175 23.20 -8.61 -10.13
N VAL A 176 24.04 -9.41 -9.48
CA VAL A 176 24.88 -10.43 -10.11
C VAL A 176 24.04 -11.66 -10.41
N THR A 177 24.04 -12.12 -11.67
CA THR A 177 23.18 -13.24 -12.07
C THR A 177 23.81 -14.61 -11.77
N ASP A 178 23.21 -15.37 -10.86
CA ASP A 178 23.38 -16.83 -10.68
C ASP A 178 22.07 -17.60 -11.02
N GLN A 179 22.01 -18.92 -10.80
CA GLN A 179 20.81 -19.69 -11.18
C GLN A 179 19.54 -19.29 -10.39
N TYR A 180 19.67 -18.91 -9.12
CA TYR A 180 18.55 -18.45 -8.28
C TYR A 180 18.09 -17.05 -8.69
N SER A 181 19.01 -16.23 -9.22
CA SER A 181 18.71 -14.90 -9.75
C SER A 181 17.77 -14.90 -10.98
N TYR A 182 17.69 -15.98 -11.77
CA TYR A 182 16.89 -15.96 -13.02
C TYR A 182 15.38 -15.84 -12.77
N GLN A 183 14.86 -16.50 -11.74
CA GLN A 183 13.44 -16.41 -11.40
C GLN A 183 13.10 -15.01 -10.89
N GLU A 184 13.93 -14.47 -9.99
CA GLU A 184 13.77 -13.10 -9.49
C GLU A 184 13.88 -12.07 -10.62
N ARG A 185 14.84 -12.27 -11.53
CA ARG A 185 15.01 -11.43 -12.71
C ARG A 185 13.80 -11.45 -13.62
N SER A 186 13.20 -12.63 -13.85
CA SER A 186 11.98 -12.76 -14.63
C SER A 186 10.83 -11.97 -14.01
N GLU A 187 10.66 -12.05 -12.68
CA GLU A 187 9.59 -11.32 -11.98
C GLU A 187 9.84 -9.80 -11.96
N GLN A 188 11.09 -9.35 -11.82
CA GLN A 188 11.43 -7.93 -11.97
C GLN A 188 11.11 -7.42 -13.37
N ILE A 189 11.42 -8.19 -14.42
CA ILE A 189 11.08 -7.84 -15.80
C ILE A 189 9.56 -7.73 -15.97
N LYS A 190 8.77 -8.66 -15.41
CA LYS A 190 7.29 -8.58 -15.45
C LYS A 190 6.75 -7.33 -14.76
N LEU A 191 7.23 -7.03 -13.55
CA LEU A 191 6.84 -5.83 -12.81
C LEU A 191 7.17 -4.56 -13.60
N ARG A 192 8.41 -4.46 -14.08
CA ARG A 192 8.89 -3.35 -14.89
C ARG A 192 8.06 -3.15 -16.15
N SER A 193 7.80 -4.23 -16.90
CA SER A 193 6.98 -4.19 -18.12
C SER A 193 5.55 -3.72 -17.83
N TYR A 194 4.96 -4.16 -16.72
CA TYR A 194 3.64 -3.68 -16.33
C TYR A 194 3.66 -2.21 -15.94
N PHE A 195 4.65 -1.77 -15.16
CA PHE A 195 4.77 -0.37 -14.74
C PHE A 195 4.96 0.58 -15.92
N GLU A 196 5.79 0.19 -16.88
CA GLU A 196 6.00 0.95 -18.11
C GLU A 196 4.70 1.07 -18.91
N LYS A 197 3.97 -0.05 -19.08
CA LYS A 197 2.67 -0.03 -19.76
C LYS A 197 1.64 0.84 -19.03
N GLN A 198 1.53 0.71 -17.71
CA GLN A 198 0.61 1.48 -16.88
C GLN A 198 0.86 2.99 -17.03
N HIS A 199 2.13 3.42 -16.99
CA HIS A 199 2.50 4.80 -17.23
C HIS A 199 2.13 5.26 -18.66
N GLN A 200 2.42 4.45 -19.68
CA GLN A 200 2.07 4.76 -21.07
C GLN A 200 0.55 4.90 -21.28
N ASP A 201 -0.25 4.03 -20.67
CA ASP A 201 -1.72 4.06 -20.73
C ASP A 201 -2.28 5.31 -20.03
N ILE A 202 -1.65 5.78 -18.94
CA ILE A 202 -1.98 7.05 -18.29
C ILE A 202 -1.67 8.24 -19.21
N GLU A 203 -0.46 8.28 -19.78
CA GLU A 203 -0.05 9.36 -20.69
C GLU A 203 -0.91 9.42 -21.95
N LEU A 204 -1.31 8.26 -22.48
CA LEU A 204 -2.25 8.20 -23.60
C LEU A 204 -3.62 8.76 -23.24
N ARG A 205 -4.18 8.39 -22.08
CA ARG A 205 -5.47 8.95 -21.61
C ARG A 205 -5.42 10.46 -21.40
N LYS A 206 -4.31 10.98 -20.86
CA LYS A 206 -4.07 12.43 -20.74
C LYS A 206 -4.06 13.11 -22.13
N LYS A 207 -3.34 12.55 -23.10
CA LYS A 207 -3.26 13.08 -24.47
C LYS A 207 -4.60 13.05 -25.21
N LEU A 208 -5.39 12.00 -24.98
CA LEU A 208 -6.71 11.85 -25.59
C LEU A 208 -7.80 12.70 -24.92
N GLY A 209 -7.47 13.49 -23.89
CA GLY A 209 -8.43 14.34 -23.19
C GLY A 209 -9.49 13.56 -22.41
N ILE A 210 -9.23 12.28 -22.09
CA ILE A 210 -10.12 11.46 -21.27
C ILE A 210 -9.88 11.80 -19.80
N PHE A 211 -10.14 13.06 -19.43
CA PHE A 211 -10.52 13.39 -18.07
C PHE A 211 -12.02 13.15 -17.99
N ILE A 212 -12.40 12.06 -17.32
CA ILE A 212 -13.79 11.89 -16.90
C ILE A 212 -14.09 13.10 -16.01
N LEU A 213 -14.96 13.98 -16.51
CA LEU A 213 -15.69 14.94 -15.70
C LEU A 213 -16.35 14.13 -14.57
N GLN A 214 -15.79 14.18 -13.37
CA GLN A 214 -16.53 13.76 -12.19
C GLN A 214 -17.48 14.90 -11.84
N GLY A 215 -18.75 14.70 -12.17
CA GLY A 215 -19.86 15.44 -11.57
C GLY A 215 -20.20 14.91 -10.19
#